data_AF-A0A6P1D982-F1
#
_entry.id   AF-A0A6P1D982-F1
#
_cell.length_a   1.000
_cell.length_b   1.000
_cell.length_c   1.000
_cell.angle_alpha   90.00
_cell.angle_beta   90.00
_cell.angle_gamma   90.00
#
_symmetry.space_group_name_H-M   'P 1'
#
loop_
_entity.id
_entity.type
_entity.pdbx_description
1 polymer ?
#
loop_
_entity_poly.entity_id
_entity_poly.type
_entity_poly.pdbx_seq_one_letter_code
_entity_poly.pdbx_strand_id
1 'polypeptide(L)'
;MAPVSPDSNALGRTAVNEALITTLRDEPYHFWYFNNGITVLAEGIGRAARDSHSRTNGLFRLSGATVVNGAQTVASIHAVMQEDETLLDDAEIWIRVIGLEGCPDSFASSVTRATNTQNGVDARDFIALDPHQDRIRAQLRLQFDKSYGLKRSAEPVAGDDGCDVEEAAIALACSHSDPTFAVDAKRQVSLLWASADDPIYRELFPSDLDIARMWNSVLALRIVDGQLARMREALDDSRATGILVHGNRLIAHLALSQVGPSILKDPEAESAGLLKPVADFTRELSILLGQVVDEHYPGAFLAPLFKNHTKCRELVTSTLSRYTGEPAELFDTATFTRSAPKSASPKRGQTARHAKSGRTQRKQDAVKVIQGAGALAEGVLLEFRPDTKREKDLLVPWVDENPARGRAKWTNERPTVNPLVWEADGKRYSPSNLVITMMIEAGYPAPSGVRGTTRWTVGSNETLSDIAERITEDNAGGVS
;
A
#
# COMPACT_ATOMS: atom_id res chain seq x y z
N MET A 1 -40.12 -18.85 22.71
CA MET A 1 -39.56 -19.89 21.84
C MET A 1 -40.00 -19.58 20.42
N ALA A 2 -39.10 -19.08 19.59
CA ALA A 2 -39.31 -18.81 18.17
C ALA A 2 -37.95 -19.02 17.49
N PRO A 3 -37.85 -19.80 16.40
CA PRO A 3 -36.56 -20.15 15.81
C PRO A 3 -35.99 -18.98 15.00
N VAL A 4 -34.68 -18.79 15.08
CA VAL A 4 -33.92 -17.90 14.19
C VAL A 4 -33.58 -18.70 12.93
N SER A 5 -33.85 -18.14 11.75
CA SER A 5 -33.64 -18.80 10.46
C SER A 5 -32.15 -19.07 10.17
N PRO A 6 -31.76 -20.29 9.75
CA PRO A 6 -30.39 -20.62 9.41
C PRO A 6 -30.10 -20.39 7.92
N ASP A 7 -29.87 -19.14 7.52
CA ASP A 7 -29.43 -18.80 6.15
C ASP A 7 -28.34 -17.71 6.16
N SER A 8 -27.22 -18.01 6.81
CA SER A 8 -25.94 -17.37 6.53
C SER A 8 -24.99 -18.43 5.97
N ASN A 9 -24.95 -18.56 4.65
CA ASN A 9 -24.14 -19.56 3.94
C ASN A 9 -22.69 -19.52 4.44
N ALA A 10 -22.30 -20.57 5.18
CA ALA A 10 -20.94 -20.71 5.65
C ALA A 10 -20.01 -20.81 4.45
N LEU A 11 -18.98 -19.95 4.41
CA LEU A 11 -17.93 -19.97 3.41
C LEU A 11 -17.32 -21.38 3.37
N GLY A 12 -17.59 -22.11 2.28
CA GLY A 12 -17.17 -23.50 2.11
C GLY A 12 -15.67 -23.68 2.28
N ARG A 13 -15.24 -24.89 2.69
CA ARG A 13 -13.85 -25.24 3.03
C ARG A 13 -12.84 -24.58 2.09
N THR A 14 -12.17 -23.55 2.59
CA THR A 14 -10.98 -22.96 1.96
C THR A 14 -9.74 -23.65 2.51
N ALA A 15 -8.63 -23.61 1.78
CA ALA A 15 -7.34 -24.13 2.27
C ALA A 15 -6.89 -23.46 3.59
N VAL A 16 -7.35 -22.23 3.86
CA VAL A 16 -7.13 -21.53 5.14
C VAL A 16 -7.96 -22.18 6.26
N ASN A 17 -9.25 -22.46 6.02
CA ASN A 17 -10.10 -23.14 7.00
C ASN A 17 -9.55 -24.55 7.32
N GLU A 18 -9.05 -25.28 6.32
CA GLU A 18 -8.47 -26.61 6.54
C GLU A 18 -7.18 -26.53 7.38
N ALA A 19 -6.26 -25.61 7.07
CA ALA A 19 -5.06 -25.39 7.88
C ALA A 19 -5.40 -25.03 9.34
N LEU A 20 -6.42 -24.19 9.57
CA LEU A 20 -6.88 -23.85 10.92
C LEU A 20 -7.48 -25.05 11.67
N ILE A 21 -8.26 -25.89 11.00
CA ILE A 21 -8.81 -27.12 11.58
C ILE A 21 -7.70 -28.12 11.89
N THR A 22 -6.72 -28.29 11.01
CA THR A 22 -5.53 -29.12 11.24
C THR A 22 -4.74 -28.62 12.46
N THR A 23 -4.45 -27.32 12.56
CA THR A 23 -3.76 -26.77 13.75
C THR A 23 -4.56 -27.03 15.03
N LEU A 24 -5.88 -26.84 15.03
CA LEU A 24 -6.72 -27.09 16.21
C LEU A 24 -6.75 -28.57 16.64
N ARG A 25 -6.63 -29.51 15.71
CA ARG A 25 -6.65 -30.95 16.03
C ARG A 25 -5.28 -31.49 16.43
N ASP A 26 -4.23 -31.10 15.70
CA ASP A 26 -2.92 -31.73 15.77
C ASP A 26 -1.93 -30.94 16.65
N GLU A 27 -2.06 -29.62 16.70
CA GLU A 27 -1.14 -28.70 17.40
C GLU A 27 -1.88 -27.51 18.08
N PRO A 28 -2.90 -27.74 18.94
CA PRO A 28 -3.75 -26.68 19.48
C PRO A 28 -2.96 -25.58 20.23
N TYR A 29 -1.89 -25.96 20.92
CA TYR A 29 -0.95 -25.07 21.61
C TYR A 29 -0.19 -24.09 20.68
N HIS A 30 -0.12 -24.37 19.37
CA HIS A 30 0.42 -23.44 18.37
C HIS A 30 -0.62 -22.46 17.81
N PHE A 31 -1.92 -22.68 18.05
CA PHE A 31 -2.99 -21.92 17.42
C PHE A 31 -2.90 -20.41 17.68
N TRP A 32 -2.47 -20.01 18.89
CA TRP A 32 -2.22 -18.62 19.26
C TRP A 32 -1.15 -17.93 18.41
N TYR A 33 -0.12 -18.67 17.98
CA TYR A 33 0.99 -18.14 17.19
C TYR A 33 0.68 -18.08 15.69
N PHE A 34 -0.18 -18.98 15.21
CA PHE A 34 -0.49 -19.13 13.78
C PHE A 34 -1.76 -18.36 13.36
N ASN A 35 -2.56 -17.86 14.31
CA ASN A 35 -3.79 -17.11 14.03
C ASN A 35 -3.69 -15.61 14.35
N ASN A 36 -4.28 -14.77 13.49
CA ASN A 36 -4.33 -13.30 13.69
C ASN A 36 -5.36 -12.85 14.75
N GLY A 37 -6.18 -13.76 15.28
CA GLY A 37 -7.20 -13.49 16.28
C GLY A 37 -8.56 -13.09 15.70
N ILE A 38 -9.47 -12.71 16.60
CA ILE A 38 -10.85 -12.30 16.30
C ILE A 38 -11.03 -10.83 16.69
N THR A 39 -11.60 -10.01 15.81
CA THR A 39 -12.04 -8.65 16.17
C THR A 39 -13.56 -8.59 16.24
N VAL A 40 -14.07 -8.12 17.38
CA VAL A 40 -15.49 -7.96 17.68
C VAL A 40 -15.79 -6.49 17.91
N LEU A 41 -16.79 -5.94 17.23
CA LEU A 41 -17.44 -4.68 17.63
C LEU A 41 -18.55 -5.00 18.62
N ALA A 42 -18.75 -4.17 19.64
CA ALA A 42 -19.87 -4.28 20.56
C ALA A 42 -20.46 -2.89 20.83
N GLU A 43 -21.78 -2.78 20.87
CA GLU A 43 -22.49 -1.56 21.26
C GLU A 43 -22.10 -1.11 22.68
N GLY A 44 -21.85 -2.06 23.59
CA GLY A 44 -21.39 -1.82 24.95
C GLY A 44 -20.57 -2.98 25.50
N ILE A 45 -19.64 -2.66 26.40
CA ILE A 45 -18.74 -3.62 27.07
C ILE A 45 -18.87 -3.47 28.58
N GLY A 46 -19.66 -4.35 29.21
CA GLY A 46 -19.76 -4.42 30.67
C GLY A 46 -18.77 -5.43 31.24
N ARG A 47 -18.07 -5.12 32.34
CA ARG A 47 -17.33 -6.11 33.13
C ARG A 47 -18.21 -6.60 34.28
N ALA A 48 -18.35 -7.92 34.45
CA ALA A 48 -19.10 -8.46 35.57
C ALA A 48 -18.34 -8.24 36.90
N ALA A 49 -19.06 -7.85 37.96
CA ALA A 49 -18.47 -7.44 39.23
C ALA A 49 -18.07 -8.60 40.18
N ARG A 50 -18.03 -9.85 39.69
CA ARG A 50 -17.63 -11.02 40.51
C ARG A 50 -16.19 -11.44 40.20
N ASP A 51 -15.39 -11.48 41.27
CA ASP A 51 -14.07 -12.10 41.40
C ASP A 51 -13.04 -11.82 40.30
N SER A 52 -12.59 -10.57 40.23
CA SER A 52 -11.33 -10.26 39.53
C SER A 52 -10.65 -8.97 40.03
N HIS A 53 -9.91 -9.10 41.14
CA HIS A 53 -8.80 -8.19 41.47
C HIS A 53 -7.54 -8.47 40.61
N SER A 54 -7.58 -9.49 39.75
CA SER A 54 -6.50 -9.78 38.80
C SER A 54 -6.66 -8.97 37.50
N ARG A 55 -5.54 -8.78 36.79
CA ARG A 55 -5.52 -8.31 35.40
C ARG A 55 -5.48 -9.47 34.39
N THR A 56 -5.35 -10.72 34.84
CA THR A 56 -5.20 -11.90 33.97
C THR A 56 -6.53 -12.43 33.44
N ASN A 57 -7.54 -12.59 34.31
CA ASN A 57 -8.82 -13.23 33.97
C ASN A 57 -9.97 -12.27 34.29
N GLY A 58 -11.00 -12.22 33.44
CA GLY A 58 -12.17 -11.37 33.69
C GLY A 58 -13.38 -11.77 32.86
N LEU A 59 -14.56 -11.69 33.45
CA LEU A 59 -15.83 -11.95 32.77
C LEU A 59 -16.39 -10.65 32.17
N PHE A 60 -16.56 -10.64 30.85
CA PHE A 60 -17.09 -9.52 30.09
C PHE A 60 -18.45 -9.87 29.48
N ARG A 61 -19.39 -8.91 29.51
CA ARG A 61 -20.68 -8.96 28.84
C ARG A 61 -20.64 -7.97 27.68
N LEU A 62 -20.84 -8.46 26.47
CA LEU A 62 -20.90 -7.66 25.26
C LEU A 62 -22.36 -7.53 24.81
N SER A 63 -22.81 -6.31 24.53
CA SER A 63 -24.11 -6.06 23.87
C SER A 63 -23.89 -5.69 22.40
N GLY A 64 -24.78 -6.15 21.51
CA GLY A 64 -24.66 -5.91 20.06
C GLY A 64 -23.36 -6.46 19.43
N ALA A 65 -22.83 -7.57 19.97
CA ALA A 65 -21.55 -8.11 19.55
C ALA A 65 -21.58 -8.62 18.09
N THR A 66 -20.72 -8.07 17.24
CA THR A 66 -20.58 -8.41 15.82
C THR A 66 -19.12 -8.70 15.49
N VAL A 67 -18.82 -9.89 14.97
CA VAL A 67 -17.48 -10.24 14.49
C VAL A 67 -17.21 -9.51 13.17
N VAL A 68 -16.16 -8.69 13.14
CA VAL A 68 -15.74 -7.94 11.94
C VAL A 68 -14.40 -8.39 11.36
N ASN A 69 -13.69 -9.28 12.05
CA ASN A 69 -12.53 -9.98 11.52
C ASN A 69 -12.33 -11.32 12.26
N GLY A 70 -11.81 -12.34 11.58
CA GLY A 70 -11.66 -13.69 12.14
C GLY A 70 -12.88 -14.61 11.97
N ALA A 71 -13.83 -14.28 11.07
CA ALA A 71 -15.03 -15.10 10.86
C ALA A 71 -14.72 -16.56 10.42
N GLN A 72 -13.71 -16.76 9.57
CA GLN A 72 -13.20 -18.10 9.21
C GLN A 72 -12.62 -18.84 10.41
N THR A 73 -11.92 -18.13 11.30
CA THR A 73 -11.40 -18.70 12.55
C THR A 73 -12.52 -19.14 13.49
N VAL A 74 -13.54 -18.31 13.69
CA VAL A 74 -14.74 -18.67 14.47
C VAL A 74 -15.44 -19.89 13.87
N ALA A 75 -15.59 -19.95 12.55
CA ALA A 75 -16.19 -21.10 11.87
C ALA A 75 -15.36 -22.39 12.02
N SER A 76 -14.03 -22.29 11.97
CA SER A 76 -13.11 -23.43 12.15
C SER A 76 -13.12 -23.95 13.59
N ILE A 77 -13.08 -23.05 14.58
CA ILE A 77 -13.23 -23.41 16.00
C ILE A 77 -14.59 -24.08 16.23
N HIS A 78 -15.68 -23.51 15.72
CA HIS A 78 -17.01 -24.10 15.85
C HIS A 78 -17.10 -25.47 15.18
N ALA A 79 -16.45 -25.69 14.03
CA ALA A 79 -16.44 -26.99 13.37
C ALA A 79 -15.75 -28.06 14.23
N VAL A 80 -14.58 -27.76 14.80
CA VAL A 80 -13.87 -28.68 15.72
C VAL A 80 -14.67 -28.91 17.00
N MET A 81 -15.26 -27.86 17.59
CA MET A 81 -16.11 -27.96 18.78
C MET A 81 -17.34 -28.86 18.61
N GLN A 82 -17.89 -28.96 17.39
CA GLN A 82 -18.99 -29.89 17.07
C GLN A 82 -18.53 -31.33 16.81
N GLU A 83 -17.23 -31.54 16.60
CA GLU A 83 -16.63 -32.87 16.45
C GLU A 83 -16.22 -33.41 17.83
N ASP A 84 -15.38 -32.65 18.55
CA ASP A 84 -14.95 -32.92 19.93
C ASP A 84 -14.46 -31.60 20.58
N GLU A 85 -15.14 -31.16 21.64
CA GLU A 85 -14.80 -29.93 22.37
C GLU A 85 -13.45 -30.03 23.09
N THR A 86 -13.00 -31.23 23.48
CA THR A 86 -11.75 -31.43 24.24
C THR A 86 -10.49 -31.14 23.42
N LEU A 87 -10.59 -31.13 22.09
CA LEU A 87 -9.51 -30.73 21.20
C LEU A 87 -9.15 -29.24 21.33
N LEU A 88 -10.02 -28.44 21.96
CA LEU A 88 -9.84 -26.99 22.14
C LEU A 88 -9.26 -26.61 23.51
N ASP A 89 -9.06 -27.56 24.43
CA ASP A 89 -8.64 -27.28 25.83
C ASP A 89 -7.30 -26.52 25.91
N ASP A 90 -6.35 -26.83 25.04
CA ASP A 90 -5.02 -26.18 24.96
C ASP A 90 -4.95 -25.06 23.89
N ALA A 91 -6.07 -24.68 23.25
CA ALA A 91 -6.11 -23.74 22.14
C ALA A 91 -6.38 -22.29 22.58
N GLU A 92 -5.34 -21.46 22.66
CA GLU A 92 -5.48 -20.02 22.93
C GLU A 92 -5.67 -19.17 21.65
N ILE A 93 -6.43 -18.09 21.74
CA ILE A 93 -6.62 -17.12 20.65
C ILE A 93 -6.73 -15.68 21.15
N TRP A 94 -6.14 -14.74 20.41
CA TRP A 94 -6.29 -13.32 20.70
C TRP A 94 -7.67 -12.78 20.28
N ILE A 95 -8.38 -12.13 21.20
CA ILE A 95 -9.67 -11.47 20.92
C ILE A 95 -9.55 -9.98 21.22
N ARG A 96 -9.82 -9.15 20.20
CA ARG A 96 -9.94 -7.70 20.33
C ARG A 96 -11.41 -7.29 20.30
N VAL A 97 -11.91 -6.78 21.41
CA VAL A 97 -13.26 -6.18 21.49
C VAL A 97 -13.15 -4.66 21.42
N ILE A 98 -13.96 -4.04 20.57
CA ILE A 98 -14.02 -2.59 20.36
C ILE A 98 -15.43 -2.11 20.72
N GLY A 99 -15.52 -1.26 21.74
CA GLY A 99 -16.79 -0.65 22.15
C GLY A 99 -17.18 0.49 21.21
N LEU A 100 -18.45 0.55 20.84
CA LEU A 100 -19.05 1.60 20.02
C LEU A 100 -19.78 2.67 20.86
N GLU A 101 -19.90 2.47 22.17
CA GLU A 101 -20.52 3.43 23.10
C GLU A 101 -19.87 4.82 22.98
N GLY A 102 -20.69 5.84 22.70
CA GLY A 102 -20.22 7.22 22.50
C GLY A 102 -19.47 7.49 21.18
N CYS A 103 -19.38 6.54 20.26
CA CYS A 103 -18.76 6.74 18.95
C CYS A 103 -19.75 7.31 17.91
N PRO A 104 -19.28 8.03 16.88
CA PRO A 104 -20.12 8.44 15.75
C PRO A 104 -20.62 7.22 14.95
N ASP A 105 -21.83 7.30 14.38
CA ASP A 105 -22.48 6.22 13.61
C ASP A 105 -21.60 5.60 12.51
N SER A 106 -20.72 6.40 11.90
CA SER A 106 -19.81 5.97 10.82
C SER A 106 -18.51 5.31 11.30
N PHE A 107 -18.28 5.22 12.62
CA PHE A 107 -17.07 4.65 13.21
C PHE A 107 -16.98 3.14 12.99
N ALA A 108 -18.07 2.41 13.28
CA ALA A 108 -18.14 0.96 13.09
C ALA A 108 -17.75 0.56 11.66
N SER A 109 -18.42 1.13 10.66
CA SER A 109 -18.14 0.91 9.23
C SER A 109 -16.71 1.31 8.82
N SER A 110 -16.11 2.26 9.52
CA SER A 110 -14.71 2.68 9.27
C SER A 110 -13.70 1.73 9.89
N VAL A 111 -13.97 1.16 11.07
CA VAL A 111 -13.16 0.11 11.70
C VAL A 111 -13.21 -1.18 10.89
N THR A 112 -14.40 -1.60 10.45
CA THR A 112 -14.57 -2.77 9.56
C THR A 112 -13.78 -2.57 8.27
N ARG A 113 -13.99 -1.46 7.55
CA ARG A 113 -13.28 -1.15 6.29
C ARG A 113 -11.76 -1.09 6.46
N ALA A 114 -11.26 -0.52 7.56
CA ALA A 114 -9.82 -0.46 7.85
C ALA A 114 -9.22 -1.84 8.19
N THR A 115 -9.97 -2.69 8.88
CA THR A 115 -9.51 -4.05 9.25
C THR A 115 -9.53 -4.99 8.03
N ASN A 116 -10.51 -4.82 7.14
CA ASN A 116 -10.61 -5.57 5.88
C ASN A 116 -9.53 -5.16 4.87
N THR A 117 -9.30 -3.85 4.66
CA THR A 117 -8.24 -3.37 3.76
C THR A 117 -6.82 -3.76 4.18
N GLN A 118 -6.59 -4.13 5.45
CA GLN A 118 -5.29 -4.68 5.90
C GLN A 118 -5.07 -6.16 5.53
N ASN A 119 -6.14 -6.91 5.26
CA ASN A 119 -6.05 -8.36 4.97
C ASN A 119 -6.03 -8.68 3.46
N GLY A 120 -6.42 -7.76 2.59
CA GLY A 120 -6.26 -7.88 1.13
C GLY A 120 -7.11 -8.94 0.43
N VAL A 121 -7.90 -9.73 1.17
CA VAL A 121 -8.81 -10.76 0.64
C VAL A 121 -10.05 -10.14 0.01
N ASP A 122 -10.62 -9.12 0.65
CA ASP A 122 -11.95 -8.58 0.34
C ASP A 122 -12.15 -8.06 -1.08
N ALA A 123 -11.15 -7.41 -1.68
CA ALA A 123 -11.30 -6.68 -2.96
C ALA A 123 -11.74 -7.58 -4.13
N ARG A 124 -11.22 -8.83 -4.18
CA ARG A 124 -11.50 -9.81 -5.26
C ARG A 124 -12.88 -10.45 -5.03
N ASP A 125 -13.21 -10.73 -3.77
CA ASP A 125 -14.52 -11.29 -3.40
C ASP A 125 -15.65 -10.27 -3.60
N PHE A 126 -15.42 -8.96 -3.37
CA PHE A 126 -16.39 -7.92 -3.68
C PHE A 126 -16.67 -7.77 -5.18
N ILE A 127 -15.65 -7.91 -6.04
CA ILE A 127 -15.80 -7.77 -7.50
C ILE A 127 -16.30 -9.06 -8.16
N ALA A 128 -16.06 -10.21 -7.55
CA ALA A 128 -16.72 -11.46 -7.93
C ALA A 128 -18.24 -11.46 -7.67
N LEU A 129 -18.78 -10.42 -7.00
CA LEU A 129 -20.22 -10.18 -6.82
C LEU A 129 -20.78 -9.09 -7.76
N ASP A 130 -19.94 -8.43 -8.58
CA ASP A 130 -20.38 -7.41 -9.53
C ASP A 130 -20.96 -8.08 -10.80
N PRO A 131 -22.27 -7.90 -11.11
CA PRO A 131 -22.88 -8.46 -12.32
C PRO A 131 -22.22 -7.99 -13.62
N HIS A 132 -21.51 -6.86 -13.60
CA HIS A 132 -20.74 -6.36 -14.74
C HIS A 132 -19.59 -7.31 -15.12
N GLN A 133 -18.97 -7.96 -14.13
CA GLN A 133 -17.87 -8.90 -14.37
C GLN A 133 -18.35 -10.23 -14.95
N ASP A 134 -19.56 -10.68 -14.58
CA ASP A 134 -20.23 -11.80 -15.23
C ASP A 134 -20.58 -11.49 -16.69
N ARG A 135 -20.98 -10.24 -17.00
CA ARG A 135 -21.16 -9.75 -18.38
C ARG A 135 -19.86 -9.81 -19.17
N ILE A 136 -18.76 -9.30 -18.60
CA ILE A 136 -17.41 -9.36 -19.22
C ILE A 136 -17.03 -10.81 -19.52
N ARG A 137 -17.17 -11.73 -18.54
CA ARG A 137 -16.89 -13.17 -18.72
C ARG A 137 -17.70 -13.77 -19.87
N ALA A 138 -19.00 -13.47 -19.94
CA ALA A 138 -19.87 -13.99 -20.99
C ALA A 138 -19.49 -13.45 -22.37
N GLN A 139 -19.24 -12.14 -22.49
CA GLN A 139 -18.89 -11.53 -23.78
C GLN A 139 -17.50 -11.94 -24.27
N LEU A 140 -16.50 -12.03 -23.38
CA LEU A 140 -15.15 -12.48 -23.73
C LEU A 140 -15.18 -13.91 -24.28
N ARG A 141 -15.96 -14.80 -23.65
CA ARG A 141 -16.18 -16.16 -24.14
C ARG A 141 -16.92 -16.18 -25.48
N LEU A 142 -17.95 -15.36 -25.67
CA LEU A 142 -18.73 -15.34 -26.90
C LEU A 142 -17.99 -14.75 -28.11
N GLN A 143 -17.09 -13.78 -27.88
CA GLN A 143 -16.38 -13.08 -28.96
C GLN A 143 -15.02 -13.72 -29.30
N PHE A 144 -14.30 -14.25 -28.30
CA PHE A 144 -12.91 -14.70 -28.45
C PHE A 144 -12.65 -16.15 -28.01
N ASP A 145 -13.68 -16.86 -27.55
CA ASP A 145 -13.60 -18.19 -26.91
C ASP A 145 -12.57 -18.27 -25.77
N LYS A 146 -12.46 -17.19 -24.99
CA LYS A 146 -11.55 -17.09 -23.83
C LYS A 146 -12.29 -17.16 -22.50
N SER A 147 -11.63 -17.73 -21.51
CA SER A 147 -12.08 -17.75 -20.11
C SER A 147 -11.71 -16.46 -19.39
N TYR A 148 -12.46 -16.13 -18.33
CA TYR A 148 -12.20 -14.95 -17.50
C TYR A 148 -12.28 -15.28 -16.01
N GLY A 149 -11.15 -15.15 -15.32
CA GLY A 149 -10.99 -15.50 -13.90
C GLY A 149 -11.35 -14.38 -12.93
N LEU A 150 -12.32 -14.63 -12.05
CA LEU A 150 -12.73 -13.68 -10.98
C LEU A 150 -12.30 -14.09 -9.58
N LYS A 151 -12.07 -15.38 -9.35
CA LYS A 151 -11.71 -15.95 -8.04
C LYS A 151 -10.33 -16.60 -8.11
N ARG A 152 -9.75 -16.95 -6.96
CA ARG A 152 -8.68 -17.94 -6.90
C ARG A 152 -9.24 -19.32 -7.26
N SER A 153 -9.31 -19.62 -8.56
CA SER A 153 -9.27 -21.00 -9.02
C SER A 153 -7.91 -21.61 -8.68
N ALA A 154 -7.86 -22.93 -8.47
CA ALA A 154 -6.59 -23.63 -8.21
C ALA A 154 -5.61 -23.50 -9.39
N GLU A 155 -6.16 -23.35 -10.60
CA GLU A 155 -5.44 -23.03 -11.83
C GLU A 155 -5.82 -21.59 -12.26
N PRO A 156 -4.88 -20.64 -12.31
CA PRO A 156 -5.15 -19.29 -12.82
C PRO A 156 -5.37 -19.32 -14.33
N VAL A 157 -6.39 -18.61 -14.82
CA VAL A 157 -6.62 -18.45 -16.27
C VAL A 157 -5.51 -17.57 -16.84
N ALA A 158 -4.65 -18.15 -17.69
CA ALA A 158 -3.47 -17.50 -18.24
C ALA A 158 -3.15 -18.01 -19.65
N GLY A 159 -2.30 -17.30 -20.38
CA GLY A 159 -1.92 -17.69 -21.74
C GLY A 159 -3.11 -17.67 -22.71
N ASP A 160 -3.12 -18.57 -23.67
CA ASP A 160 -4.13 -18.59 -24.74
C ASP A 160 -5.54 -18.94 -24.26
N ASP A 161 -5.70 -19.47 -23.05
CA ASP A 161 -7.01 -19.83 -22.48
C ASP A 161 -7.81 -18.60 -21.97
N GLY A 162 -7.16 -17.44 -21.81
CA GLY A 162 -7.80 -16.18 -21.41
C GLY A 162 -6.99 -15.38 -20.40
N CYS A 163 -7.67 -14.67 -19.50
CA CYS A 163 -7.05 -13.84 -18.46
C CYS A 163 -7.85 -13.81 -17.15
N ASP A 164 -7.29 -13.20 -16.10
CA ASP A 164 -8.01 -12.87 -14.86
C ASP A 164 -8.31 -11.36 -14.76
N VAL A 165 -9.16 -10.99 -13.80
CA VAL A 165 -9.55 -9.59 -13.54
C VAL A 165 -8.38 -8.68 -13.21
N GLU A 166 -7.29 -9.22 -12.64
CA GLU A 166 -6.10 -8.44 -12.30
C GLU A 166 -5.26 -8.13 -13.53
N GLU A 167 -5.03 -9.12 -14.40
CA GLU A 167 -4.35 -8.91 -15.68
C GLU A 167 -5.15 -7.93 -16.56
N ALA A 168 -6.47 -8.08 -16.63
CA ALA A 168 -7.35 -7.15 -17.34
C ALA A 168 -7.28 -5.72 -16.77
N ALA A 169 -7.32 -5.56 -15.44
CA ALA A 169 -7.22 -4.25 -14.79
C ALA A 169 -5.85 -3.57 -15.06
N ILE A 170 -4.75 -4.31 -14.99
CA ILE A 170 -3.41 -3.79 -15.32
C ILE A 170 -3.34 -3.39 -16.80
N ALA A 171 -3.87 -4.21 -17.70
CA ALA A 171 -3.86 -3.94 -19.13
C ALA A 171 -4.67 -2.69 -19.51
N LEU A 172 -5.89 -2.56 -18.95
CA LEU A 172 -6.74 -1.38 -19.12
C LEU A 172 -6.12 -0.12 -18.50
N ALA A 173 -5.40 -0.25 -17.38
CA ALA A 173 -4.68 0.85 -16.73
C ALA A 173 -3.46 1.31 -17.55
N CYS A 174 -2.77 0.38 -18.22
CA CYS A 174 -1.70 0.72 -19.18
C CYS A 174 -2.27 1.36 -20.46
N SER A 175 -3.39 0.87 -21.00
CA SER A 175 -4.05 1.43 -22.20
C SER A 175 -4.93 2.66 -21.93
N HIS A 176 -4.92 3.18 -20.70
CA HIS A 176 -5.62 4.40 -20.33
C HIS A 176 -4.90 5.65 -20.86
N SER A 177 -5.64 6.72 -21.17
CA SER A 177 -5.09 7.97 -21.72
C SER A 177 -4.29 8.77 -20.68
N ASP A 178 -4.65 8.68 -19.41
CA ASP A 178 -3.87 9.22 -18.29
C ASP A 178 -2.89 8.17 -17.75
N PRO A 179 -1.56 8.40 -17.80
CA PRO A 179 -0.55 7.49 -17.26
C PRO A 179 -0.64 7.28 -15.74
N THR A 180 -1.41 8.07 -14.98
CA THR A 180 -1.58 7.86 -13.53
C THR A 180 -2.06 6.45 -13.20
N PHE A 181 -2.94 5.87 -14.02
CA PHE A 181 -3.44 4.51 -13.86
C PHE A 181 -2.34 3.46 -14.00
N ALA A 182 -1.42 3.62 -14.97
CA ALA A 182 -0.26 2.76 -15.11
C ALA A 182 0.73 2.89 -13.91
N VAL A 183 0.82 4.08 -13.31
CA VAL A 183 1.57 4.29 -12.07
C VAL A 183 0.89 3.59 -10.89
N ASP A 184 -0.44 3.65 -10.77
CA ASP A 184 -1.16 2.95 -9.70
C ASP A 184 -1.09 1.43 -9.86
N ALA A 185 -1.14 0.91 -11.09
CA ALA A 185 -0.80 -0.48 -11.41
C ALA A 185 0.63 -0.87 -10.95
N LYS A 186 1.61 0.05 -11.02
CA LYS A 186 2.97 -0.19 -10.49
C LYS A 186 3.06 -0.06 -8.97
N ARG A 187 2.18 0.72 -8.34
CA ARG A 187 2.19 0.99 -6.90
C ARG A 187 1.48 -0.09 -6.10
N GLN A 188 0.23 -0.37 -6.42
CA GLN A 188 -0.65 -1.26 -5.68
C GLN A 188 -1.84 -1.70 -6.56
N VAL A 189 -1.68 -2.83 -7.24
CA VAL A 189 -2.66 -3.35 -8.20
C VAL A 189 -4.06 -3.52 -7.60
N SER A 190 -4.16 -3.93 -6.33
CA SER A 190 -5.46 -4.12 -5.64
C SER A 190 -6.28 -2.84 -5.44
N LEU A 191 -5.72 -1.64 -5.70
CA LEU A 191 -6.51 -0.40 -5.73
C LEU A 191 -7.32 -0.24 -7.02
N LEU A 192 -6.85 -0.80 -8.13
CA LEU A 192 -7.54 -0.72 -9.44
C LEU A 192 -8.89 -1.45 -9.43
N TRP A 193 -9.07 -2.37 -8.48
CA TRP A 193 -10.22 -3.23 -8.32
C TRP A 193 -10.56 -3.37 -6.81
N ALA A 194 -10.50 -2.27 -6.05
CA ALA A 194 -10.77 -2.33 -4.60
C ALA A 194 -12.26 -2.58 -4.25
N SER A 195 -13.18 -2.10 -5.09
CA SER A 195 -14.64 -2.19 -4.90
C SER A 195 -15.36 -1.78 -6.20
N ALA A 196 -16.56 -2.30 -6.44
CA ALA A 196 -17.44 -1.86 -7.53
C ALA A 196 -17.88 -0.38 -7.44
N ASP A 197 -17.78 0.22 -6.25
CA ASP A 197 -18.05 1.63 -6.01
C ASP A 197 -16.82 2.55 -6.17
N ASP A 198 -15.63 1.99 -6.39
CA ASP A 198 -14.41 2.79 -6.53
C ASP A 198 -14.39 3.52 -7.89
N PRO A 199 -14.14 4.85 -7.93
CA PRO A 199 -14.03 5.60 -9.18
C PRO A 199 -12.96 5.05 -10.14
N ILE A 200 -11.83 4.54 -9.62
CA ILE A 200 -10.75 3.98 -10.44
C ILE A 200 -11.25 2.70 -11.14
N TYR A 201 -11.94 1.84 -10.40
CA TYR A 201 -12.52 0.62 -10.95
C TYR A 201 -13.55 0.92 -12.03
N ARG A 202 -14.44 1.89 -11.81
CA ARG A 202 -15.49 2.27 -12.77
C ARG A 202 -14.94 2.94 -14.04
N GLU A 203 -13.81 3.64 -13.95
CA GLU A 203 -13.12 4.20 -15.12
C GLU A 203 -12.43 3.11 -15.96
N LEU A 204 -11.88 2.07 -15.32
CA LEU A 204 -11.26 0.94 -16.01
C LEU A 204 -12.30 -0.04 -16.59
N PHE A 205 -13.37 -0.32 -15.84
CA PHE A 205 -14.46 -1.22 -16.19
C PHE A 205 -15.80 -0.48 -16.33
N PRO A 206 -15.95 0.47 -17.27
CA PRO A 206 -17.20 1.20 -17.48
C PRO A 206 -18.31 0.25 -17.99
N SER A 207 -19.57 0.62 -17.78
CA SER A 207 -20.72 -0.23 -18.12
C SER A 207 -20.85 -0.58 -19.60
N ASP A 208 -20.25 0.23 -20.47
CA ASP A 208 -20.15 0.06 -21.92
C ASP A 208 -18.77 -0.46 -22.37
N LEU A 209 -17.97 -1.03 -21.47
CA LEU A 209 -16.62 -1.55 -21.78
C LEU A 209 -16.64 -2.43 -23.04
N ASP A 210 -15.82 -2.00 -24.00
CA ASP A 210 -15.49 -2.71 -25.22
C ASP A 210 -14.56 -3.89 -24.89
N ILE A 211 -15.02 -5.10 -25.22
CA ILE A 211 -14.34 -6.35 -24.85
C ILE A 211 -13.15 -6.63 -25.77
N ALA A 212 -13.20 -6.19 -27.04
CA ALA A 212 -12.03 -6.19 -27.91
C ALA A 212 -10.95 -5.26 -27.34
N ARG A 213 -11.31 -4.05 -26.91
CA ARG A 213 -10.36 -3.15 -26.21
C ARG A 213 -9.72 -3.81 -25.01
N MET A 214 -10.49 -4.49 -24.16
CA MET A 214 -9.95 -5.19 -23.00
C MET A 214 -8.98 -6.31 -23.42
N TRP A 215 -9.40 -7.22 -24.30
CA TRP A 215 -8.59 -8.37 -24.72
C TRP A 215 -7.32 -7.96 -25.47
N ASN A 216 -7.42 -7.04 -26.44
CA ASN A 216 -6.27 -6.53 -27.16
C ASN A 216 -5.31 -5.74 -26.26
N SER A 217 -5.80 -5.07 -25.21
CA SER A 217 -4.92 -4.47 -24.20
C SER A 217 -4.13 -5.53 -23.43
N VAL A 218 -4.75 -6.68 -23.09
CA VAL A 218 -4.08 -7.81 -22.42
C VAL A 218 -3.02 -8.43 -23.33
N LEU A 219 -3.36 -8.71 -24.59
CA LEU A 219 -2.41 -9.21 -25.59
C LEU A 219 -1.23 -8.26 -25.79
N ALA A 220 -1.50 -6.97 -25.94
CA ALA A 220 -0.45 -5.95 -26.08
C ALA A 220 0.44 -5.90 -24.82
N LEU A 221 -0.13 -5.95 -23.61
CA LEU A 221 0.63 -6.00 -22.35
C LEU A 221 1.56 -7.22 -22.29
N ARG A 222 1.10 -8.40 -22.73
CA ARG A 222 1.91 -9.63 -22.81
C ARG A 222 3.08 -9.48 -23.79
N ILE A 223 2.86 -8.83 -24.94
CA ILE A 223 3.93 -8.51 -25.90
C ILE A 223 4.96 -7.56 -25.26
N VAL A 224 4.51 -6.52 -24.53
CA VAL A 224 5.40 -5.62 -23.79
C VAL A 224 6.23 -6.39 -22.75
N ASP A 225 5.59 -7.13 -21.84
CA ASP A 225 6.31 -7.80 -20.73
C ASP A 225 7.29 -8.88 -21.26
N GLY A 226 6.93 -9.58 -22.34
CA GLY A 226 7.82 -10.51 -23.05
C GLY A 226 8.99 -9.83 -23.76
N GLN A 227 8.77 -8.69 -24.43
CA GLN A 227 9.85 -7.93 -25.07
C GLN A 227 10.78 -7.30 -24.03
N LEU A 228 10.24 -6.79 -22.91
CA LEU A 228 11.03 -6.33 -21.77
C LEU A 228 11.87 -7.44 -21.16
N ALA A 229 11.40 -8.70 -21.13
CA ALA A 229 12.20 -9.84 -20.66
C ALA A 229 13.43 -10.07 -21.55
N ARG A 230 13.23 -10.18 -22.87
CA ARG A 230 14.32 -10.32 -23.85
C ARG A 230 15.34 -9.18 -23.78
N MET A 231 14.88 -7.95 -23.60
CA MET A 231 15.77 -6.80 -23.48
C MET A 231 16.59 -6.82 -22.19
N ARG A 232 16.04 -7.32 -21.07
CA ARG A 232 16.79 -7.48 -19.80
C ARG A 232 17.88 -8.55 -19.89
N GLU A 233 17.68 -9.59 -20.70
CA GLU A 233 18.68 -10.63 -20.96
C GLU A 233 19.82 -10.16 -21.87
N ALA A 234 19.60 -9.10 -22.67
CA ALA A 234 20.54 -8.58 -23.65
C ALA A 234 21.30 -7.31 -23.19
N LEU A 235 21.12 -6.85 -21.94
CA LEU A 235 21.70 -5.61 -21.41
C LEU A 235 22.64 -5.86 -20.24
N ASP A 236 23.92 -5.54 -20.45
CA ASP A 236 24.95 -5.54 -19.39
C ASP A 236 24.84 -4.33 -18.45
N ASP A 237 24.15 -3.25 -18.86
CA ASP A 237 24.01 -2.04 -18.06
C ASP A 237 22.94 -2.20 -16.96
N SER A 238 23.41 -2.25 -15.71
CA SER A 238 22.57 -2.35 -14.49
C SER A 238 21.50 -1.26 -14.35
N ARG A 239 21.75 -0.03 -14.83
CA ARG A 239 20.81 1.09 -14.75
C ARG A 239 19.77 0.98 -15.86
N ALA A 240 20.17 0.65 -17.09
CA ALA A 240 19.25 0.39 -18.19
C ALA A 240 18.30 -0.77 -17.84
N THR A 241 18.84 -1.88 -17.33
CA THR A 241 18.06 -3.02 -16.82
C THR A 241 17.14 -2.61 -15.65
N GLY A 242 17.61 -1.73 -14.76
CA GLY A 242 16.78 -1.13 -13.71
C GLY A 242 15.60 -0.29 -14.25
N ILE A 243 15.78 0.42 -15.37
CA ILE A 243 14.71 1.18 -16.04
C ILE A 243 13.67 0.21 -16.61
N LEU A 244 14.08 -0.89 -17.22
CA LEU A 244 13.14 -1.91 -17.71
C LEU A 244 12.34 -2.57 -16.57
N VAL A 245 12.99 -2.89 -15.43
CA VAL A 245 12.34 -3.52 -14.27
C VAL A 245 11.39 -2.58 -13.53
N HIS A 246 11.79 -1.33 -13.30
CA HIS A 246 11.00 -0.37 -12.53
C HIS A 246 10.01 0.41 -13.39
N GLY A 247 10.36 0.72 -14.64
CA GLY A 247 9.52 1.43 -15.59
C GLY A 247 8.52 0.57 -16.37
N ASN A 248 8.51 -0.76 -16.21
CA ASN A 248 7.73 -1.68 -17.05
C ASN A 248 6.27 -1.26 -17.33
N ARG A 249 5.52 -0.77 -16.34
CA ARG A 249 4.13 -0.31 -16.55
C ARG A 249 4.04 1.06 -17.23
N LEU A 250 5.01 1.94 -17.04
CA LEU A 250 5.10 3.21 -17.78
C LEU A 250 5.52 2.97 -19.25
N ILE A 251 6.42 2.01 -19.50
CA ILE A 251 6.79 1.55 -20.84
C ILE A 251 5.59 0.89 -21.53
N ALA A 252 4.81 0.08 -20.81
CA ALA A 252 3.57 -0.48 -21.35
C ALA A 252 2.58 0.62 -21.75
N HIS A 253 2.37 1.64 -20.90
CA HIS A 253 1.53 2.78 -21.27
C HIS A 253 2.05 3.53 -22.51
N LEU A 254 3.36 3.82 -22.57
CA LEU A 254 3.98 4.43 -23.74
C LEU A 254 3.74 3.59 -25.00
N ALA A 255 4.01 2.28 -24.98
CA ALA A 255 3.84 1.39 -26.14
C ALA A 255 2.37 1.26 -26.56
N LEU A 256 1.44 1.09 -25.62
CA LEU A 256 0.00 0.94 -25.92
C LEU A 256 -0.62 2.27 -26.39
N SER A 257 -0.08 3.42 -25.99
CA SER A 257 -0.52 4.72 -26.53
C SER A 257 -0.30 4.85 -28.05
N GLN A 258 0.71 4.15 -28.60
CA GLN A 258 1.03 4.18 -30.03
C GLN A 258 0.21 3.18 -30.87
N VAL A 259 -0.46 2.21 -30.23
CA VAL A 259 -1.38 1.28 -30.91
C VAL A 259 -2.67 1.99 -31.36
N GLY A 260 -3.11 2.98 -30.57
CA GLY A 260 -4.30 3.76 -30.85
C GLY A 260 -5.63 3.02 -30.56
N PRO A 261 -6.73 3.77 -30.38
CA PRO A 261 -8.00 3.20 -29.94
C PRO A 261 -8.72 2.38 -31.03
N SER A 262 -8.38 2.57 -32.31
CA SER A 262 -8.97 1.80 -33.41
C SER A 262 -8.51 0.34 -33.41
N ILE A 263 -7.19 0.10 -33.38
CA ILE A 263 -6.61 -1.25 -33.34
C ILE A 263 -6.99 -1.95 -32.03
N LEU A 264 -6.97 -1.25 -30.89
CA LEU A 264 -7.39 -1.87 -29.63
C LEU A 264 -8.86 -2.32 -29.67
N LYS A 265 -9.76 -1.60 -30.36
CA LYS A 265 -11.18 -1.97 -30.47
C LYS A 265 -11.50 -2.97 -31.60
N ASP A 266 -10.52 -3.38 -32.38
CA ASP A 266 -10.73 -4.29 -33.51
C ASP A 266 -10.74 -5.76 -33.03
N PRO A 267 -11.86 -6.50 -33.15
CA PRO A 267 -11.91 -7.91 -32.76
C PRO A 267 -10.97 -8.83 -33.55
N GLU A 268 -10.50 -8.40 -34.73
CA GLU A 268 -9.59 -9.16 -35.57
C GLU A 268 -8.10 -8.74 -35.38
N ALA A 269 -7.80 -7.82 -34.45
CA ALA A 269 -6.43 -7.29 -34.27
C ALA A 269 -5.35 -8.36 -34.01
N GLU A 270 -5.70 -9.44 -33.30
CA GLU A 270 -4.80 -10.57 -33.05
C GLU A 270 -4.54 -11.38 -34.33
N SER A 271 -5.60 -11.81 -35.02
CA SER A 271 -5.51 -12.68 -36.22
C SER A 271 -4.93 -11.94 -37.43
N ALA A 272 -5.28 -10.66 -37.60
CA ALA A 272 -4.66 -9.76 -38.59
C ALA A 272 -3.22 -9.35 -38.21
N GLY A 273 -2.79 -9.61 -36.96
CA GLY A 273 -1.45 -9.32 -36.47
C GLY A 273 -1.16 -7.83 -36.27
N LEU A 274 -2.20 -7.00 -36.07
CA LEU A 274 -2.10 -5.55 -35.86
C LEU A 274 -1.36 -5.18 -34.57
N LEU A 275 -1.25 -6.12 -33.62
CA LEU A 275 -0.51 -5.94 -32.36
C LEU A 275 1.01 -6.22 -32.49
N LYS A 276 1.50 -6.73 -33.62
CA LYS A 276 2.94 -7.03 -33.82
C LYS A 276 3.87 -5.82 -33.56
N PRO A 277 3.56 -4.57 -33.98
CA PRO A 277 4.40 -3.40 -33.74
C PRO A 277 4.60 -3.04 -32.26
N VAL A 278 3.80 -3.58 -31.32
CA VAL A 278 3.97 -3.32 -29.88
C VAL A 278 5.37 -3.71 -29.40
N ALA A 279 5.98 -4.75 -29.97
CA ALA A 279 7.36 -5.13 -29.64
C ALA A 279 8.39 -4.07 -30.10
N ASP A 280 8.16 -3.42 -31.24
CA ASP A 280 9.02 -2.34 -31.73
C ASP A 280 8.86 -1.08 -30.89
N PHE A 281 7.62 -0.66 -30.64
CA PHE A 281 7.30 0.47 -29.76
C PHE A 281 7.89 0.27 -28.35
N THR A 282 7.78 -0.94 -27.79
CA THR A 282 8.38 -1.27 -26.48
C THR A 282 9.89 -1.05 -26.46
N ARG A 283 10.59 -1.47 -27.52
CA ARG A 283 12.05 -1.32 -27.63
C ARG A 283 12.46 0.14 -27.75
N GLU A 284 11.83 0.88 -28.66
CA GLU A 284 12.18 2.27 -28.96
C GLU A 284 11.84 3.19 -27.78
N LEU A 285 10.64 3.07 -27.23
CA LEU A 285 10.17 3.93 -26.14
C LEU A 285 10.85 3.62 -24.80
N SER A 286 11.34 2.40 -24.58
CA SER A 286 12.12 2.10 -23.36
C SER A 286 13.54 2.68 -23.41
N ILE A 287 14.19 2.65 -24.58
CA ILE A 287 15.48 3.34 -24.79
C ILE A 287 15.29 4.85 -24.63
N LEU A 288 14.26 5.42 -25.25
CA LEU A 288 13.97 6.85 -25.20
C LEU A 288 13.59 7.31 -23.79
N LEU A 289 12.75 6.55 -23.08
CA LEU A 289 12.42 6.79 -21.68
C LEU A 289 13.68 6.76 -20.81
N GLY A 290 14.62 5.85 -21.07
CA GLY A 290 15.91 5.82 -20.36
C GLY A 290 16.71 7.10 -20.55
N GLN A 291 16.83 7.61 -21.78
CA GLN A 291 17.48 8.89 -22.08
C GLN A 291 16.80 10.06 -21.36
N VAL A 292 15.46 10.10 -21.38
CA VAL A 292 14.68 11.16 -20.69
C VAL A 292 14.84 11.07 -19.17
N VAL A 293 14.88 9.87 -18.60
CA VAL A 293 15.16 9.62 -17.17
C VAL A 293 16.58 10.07 -16.80
N ASP A 294 17.57 9.83 -17.65
CA ASP A 294 18.96 10.24 -17.37
C ASP A 294 19.19 11.74 -17.52
N GLU A 295 18.45 12.39 -18.42
CA GLU A 295 18.46 13.84 -18.60
C GLU A 295 17.77 14.59 -17.44
N HIS A 296 16.57 14.16 -17.05
CA HIS A 296 15.75 14.85 -16.04
C HIS A 296 16.00 14.36 -14.61
N TYR A 297 16.45 13.12 -14.45
CA TYR A 297 16.54 12.39 -13.18
C TYR A 297 17.82 11.52 -13.05
N PRO A 298 19.03 12.03 -13.40
CA PRO A 298 20.26 11.23 -13.48
C PRO A 298 20.60 10.49 -12.17
N GLY A 299 20.45 11.16 -11.02
CA GLY A 299 20.71 10.58 -9.70
C GLY A 299 19.51 9.90 -9.02
N ALA A 300 18.38 9.73 -9.71
CA ALA A 300 17.17 9.21 -9.05
C ALA A 300 17.20 7.70 -8.84
N PHE A 301 16.76 7.26 -7.66
CA PHE A 301 16.38 5.87 -7.43
C PHE A 301 15.14 5.53 -8.26
N LEU A 302 15.27 4.52 -9.13
CA LEU A 302 14.26 4.20 -10.15
C LEU A 302 12.96 3.66 -9.54
N ALA A 303 13.02 2.83 -8.49
CA ALA A 303 11.82 2.26 -7.88
C ALA A 303 10.88 3.31 -7.23
N PRO A 304 11.37 4.34 -6.49
CA PRO A 304 10.55 5.49 -6.11
C PRO A 304 10.14 6.39 -7.28
N LEU A 305 11.00 6.59 -8.29
CA LEU A 305 10.72 7.43 -9.46
C LEU A 305 9.47 6.93 -10.21
N PHE A 306 9.46 5.65 -10.60
CA PHE A 306 8.35 5.03 -11.34
C PHE A 306 7.09 4.76 -10.49
N LYS A 307 7.10 5.18 -9.22
CA LYS A 307 5.92 5.19 -8.32
C LYS A 307 5.43 6.61 -8.02
N ASN A 308 5.98 7.65 -8.64
CA ASN A 308 5.58 9.03 -8.44
C ASN A 308 4.73 9.54 -9.61
N HIS A 309 3.44 9.79 -9.36
CA HIS A 309 2.47 10.25 -10.36
C HIS A 309 2.92 11.49 -11.16
N THR A 310 3.41 12.54 -10.48
CA THR A 310 3.85 13.78 -11.14
C THR A 310 5.05 13.54 -12.06
N LYS A 311 6.09 12.87 -11.54
CA LYS A 311 7.30 12.58 -12.32
C LYS A 311 7.02 11.64 -13.49
N CYS A 312 6.16 10.65 -13.31
CA CYS A 312 5.77 9.76 -14.40
C CYS A 312 4.97 10.48 -15.50
N ARG A 313 4.11 11.46 -15.16
CA ARG A 313 3.45 12.31 -16.15
C ARG A 313 4.48 13.14 -16.94
N GLU A 314 5.42 13.79 -16.27
CA GLU A 314 6.51 14.53 -16.93
C GLU A 314 7.34 13.63 -17.86
N LEU A 315 7.74 12.44 -17.38
CA LEU A 315 8.48 11.46 -18.17
C LEU A 315 7.70 11.01 -19.42
N VAL A 316 6.39 10.78 -19.29
CA VAL A 316 5.54 10.39 -20.44
C VAL A 316 5.42 11.54 -21.44
N THR A 317 5.13 12.76 -21.00
CA THR A 317 5.08 13.94 -21.88
C THR A 317 6.40 14.13 -22.63
N SER A 318 7.54 14.16 -21.92
CA SER A 318 8.85 14.34 -22.54
C SER A 318 9.23 13.19 -23.48
N THR A 319 8.89 11.94 -23.14
CA THR A 319 9.18 10.77 -23.99
C THR A 319 8.32 10.77 -25.25
N LEU A 320 7.00 10.97 -25.12
CA LEU A 320 6.09 11.00 -26.28
C LEU A 320 6.41 12.18 -27.20
N SER A 321 6.68 13.37 -26.66
CA SER A 321 7.06 14.52 -27.51
C SER A 321 8.34 14.31 -28.29
N ARG A 322 9.33 13.63 -27.69
CA ARG A 322 10.58 13.30 -28.39
C ARG A 322 10.39 12.15 -29.39
N TYR A 323 9.40 11.28 -29.19
CA TYR A 323 9.08 10.17 -30.10
C TYR A 323 8.28 10.62 -31.33
N THR A 324 7.23 11.42 -31.14
CA THR A 324 6.35 11.88 -32.23
C THR A 324 6.91 13.11 -32.96
N GLY A 325 7.79 13.88 -32.32
CA GLY A 325 8.26 15.18 -32.80
C GLY A 325 7.31 16.34 -32.50
N GLU A 326 6.16 16.08 -31.84
CA GLU A 326 5.10 17.05 -31.58
C GLU A 326 4.83 17.24 -30.06
N PRO A 327 4.32 18.38 -29.60
CA PRO A 327 3.92 18.56 -28.20
C PRO A 327 2.87 17.54 -27.75
N ALA A 328 3.18 16.77 -26.70
CA ALA A 328 2.33 15.71 -26.18
C ALA A 328 1.43 16.25 -25.06
N GLU A 329 0.23 16.70 -25.42
CA GLU A 329 -0.78 17.13 -24.46
C GLU A 329 -1.42 15.92 -23.76
N LEU A 330 -0.94 15.61 -22.55
CA LEU A 330 -1.66 14.73 -21.63
C LEU A 330 -2.89 15.48 -21.10
N PHE A 331 -4.07 14.86 -21.22
CA PHE A 331 -5.29 15.40 -20.60
C PHE A 331 -5.05 15.72 -19.12
N ASP A 332 -5.41 16.93 -18.71
CA ASP A 332 -5.27 17.38 -17.33
C ASP A 332 -6.43 16.85 -16.48
N THR A 333 -6.25 15.66 -15.95
CA THR A 333 -7.15 14.95 -15.04
C THR A 333 -7.11 15.52 -13.60
N ALA A 334 -6.66 16.77 -13.41
CA ALA A 334 -6.80 17.50 -12.14
C ALA A 334 -8.26 17.54 -11.62
N THR A 335 -9.25 17.31 -12.48
CA THR A 335 -10.68 17.12 -12.14
C THR A 335 -11.01 15.79 -11.44
N PHE A 336 -10.20 14.74 -11.60
CA PHE A 336 -10.31 13.46 -10.87
C PHE A 336 -9.46 13.40 -9.59
N THR A 337 -8.84 14.52 -9.19
CA THR A 337 -8.40 14.62 -7.79
C THR A 337 -9.62 14.47 -6.89
N ARG A 338 -9.57 13.45 -6.00
CA ARG A 338 -10.61 13.12 -5.01
C ARG A 338 -11.36 14.37 -4.57
N SER A 339 -12.67 14.37 -4.80
CA SER A 339 -13.58 15.41 -4.35
C SER A 339 -13.58 15.49 -2.81
N ALA A 340 -12.63 16.25 -2.28
CA ALA A 340 -12.82 16.96 -1.03
C ALA A 340 -14.05 17.87 -1.26
N PRO A 341 -15.14 17.75 -0.46
CA PRO A 341 -16.33 18.55 -0.69
C PRO A 341 -16.00 20.05 -0.58
N LYS A 342 -16.00 20.75 -1.72
CA LYS A 342 -15.90 22.21 -1.76
C LYS A 342 -17.29 22.80 -1.89
N SER A 343 -17.83 23.25 -0.76
CA SER A 343 -18.70 24.43 -0.75
C SER A 343 -17.95 25.57 -0.06
N ALA A 344 -17.86 26.71 -0.74
CA ALA A 344 -17.32 27.94 -0.18
C ALA A 344 -17.90 29.14 -0.94
N SER A 345 -18.55 30.07 -0.22
CA SER A 345 -18.76 31.49 -0.57
C SER A 345 -19.60 32.20 0.51
N PRO A 346 -19.51 33.53 0.71
CA PRO A 346 -18.24 34.24 0.95
C PRO A 346 -18.30 35.35 2.04
N LYS A 347 -17.14 35.60 2.67
CA LYS A 347 -16.63 36.90 3.22
C LYS A 347 -17.23 37.57 4.48
N ARG A 348 -16.25 37.89 5.37
CA ARG A 348 -16.09 39.06 6.27
C ARG A 348 -16.78 39.09 7.64
N GLY A 349 -15.95 39.22 8.68
CA GLY A 349 -16.33 39.58 10.06
C GLY A 349 -15.23 39.13 11.02
N GLN A 350 -14.61 40.06 11.76
CA GLN A 350 -13.56 39.76 12.74
C GLN A 350 -14.13 39.13 14.03
N THR A 351 -13.21 38.59 14.84
CA THR A 351 -13.29 38.27 16.28
C THR A 351 -13.61 36.82 16.66
N ALA A 352 -12.92 36.37 17.72
CA ALA A 352 -12.86 35.00 18.19
C ALA A 352 -13.71 34.77 19.44
N ARG A 353 -14.10 33.51 19.70
CA ARG A 353 -14.05 32.86 21.04
C ARG A 353 -14.34 31.35 20.97
N HIS A 354 -13.86 30.64 21.98
CA HIS A 354 -13.96 29.17 22.19
C HIS A 354 -15.43 28.72 22.45
N ALA A 355 -15.83 27.45 22.58
CA ALA A 355 -15.15 26.16 22.75
C ALA A 355 -16.10 25.01 22.26
N LYS A 356 -15.85 23.70 22.30
CA LYS A 356 -14.68 22.82 22.61
C LYS A 356 -14.96 21.46 21.91
N SER A 357 -13.96 20.73 21.39
CA SER A 357 -14.14 19.37 20.85
C SER A 357 -12.84 18.57 21.00
N GLY A 358 -12.90 17.42 21.67
CA GLY A 358 -11.75 16.54 21.91
C GLY A 358 -11.36 15.81 20.62
N ARG A 359 -10.19 16.14 20.07
CA ARG A 359 -9.75 15.69 18.75
C ARG A 359 -8.33 15.15 18.86
N THR A 360 -8.16 13.84 18.66
CA THR A 360 -6.84 13.19 18.69
C THR A 360 -5.93 13.81 17.63
N GLN A 361 -4.86 14.46 18.08
CA GLN A 361 -3.92 15.16 17.21
C GLN A 361 -3.12 14.16 16.36
N ARG A 362 -2.99 14.46 15.08
CA ARG A 362 -2.00 13.85 14.19
C ARG A 362 -0.62 14.27 14.72
N LYS A 363 0.16 13.34 15.31
CA LYS A 363 1.52 13.62 15.82
C LYS A 363 2.31 14.40 14.76
N GLN A 364 2.83 15.55 15.15
CA GLN A 364 3.56 16.44 14.25
C GLN A 364 4.93 15.85 13.91
N ASP A 365 5.51 16.31 12.80
CA ASP A 365 6.83 15.90 12.34
C ASP A 365 7.89 16.36 13.37
N ALA A 366 8.48 15.42 14.10
CA ALA A 366 9.36 15.69 15.25
C ALA A 366 10.49 16.67 14.94
N VAL A 367 11.11 16.58 13.74
CA VAL A 367 12.18 17.51 13.36
C VAL A 367 11.63 18.94 13.21
N LYS A 368 10.45 19.10 12.61
CA LYS A 368 9.78 20.40 12.47
C LYS A 368 9.32 20.97 13.81
N VAL A 369 8.91 20.12 14.76
CA VAL A 369 8.59 20.53 16.13
C VAL A 369 9.83 21.09 16.82
N ILE A 370 10.95 20.36 16.78
CA ILE A 370 12.20 20.76 17.45
C ILE A 370 12.77 22.05 16.85
N GLN A 371 12.90 22.14 15.52
CA GLN A 371 13.38 23.34 14.84
C GLN A 371 12.40 24.52 14.99
N GLY A 372 11.09 24.26 14.94
CA GLY A 372 10.05 25.29 15.10
C GLY A 372 10.01 25.90 16.50
N ALA A 373 10.34 25.12 17.53
CA ALA A 373 10.48 25.58 18.91
C ALA A 373 11.89 26.13 19.23
N GLY A 374 12.86 26.01 18.32
CA GLY A 374 14.26 26.37 18.57
C GLY A 374 14.92 25.56 19.69
N ALA A 375 14.42 24.34 19.94
CA ALA A 375 14.74 23.59 21.16
C ALA A 375 16.14 22.96 21.18
N LEU A 376 16.84 22.92 20.03
CA LEU A 376 18.24 22.54 19.92
C LEU A 376 19.04 23.65 19.26
N ALA A 377 20.11 24.09 19.93
CA ALA A 377 21.02 25.09 19.40
C ALA A 377 21.82 24.56 18.19
N GLU A 378 22.31 25.49 17.38
CA GLU A 378 23.18 25.16 16.24
C GLU A 378 24.46 24.45 16.72
N GLY A 379 24.84 23.37 16.05
CA GLY A 379 26.06 22.62 16.35
C GLY A 379 26.01 21.68 17.55
N VAL A 380 24.85 21.53 18.23
CA VAL A 380 24.68 20.58 19.35
C VAL A 380 25.02 19.16 18.88
N LEU A 381 25.84 18.44 19.65
CA LEU A 381 26.25 17.07 19.35
C LEU A 381 25.13 16.08 19.67
N LEU A 382 24.85 15.19 18.72
CA LEU A 382 24.01 14.01 18.88
C LEU A 382 24.84 12.75 18.72
N GLU A 383 24.55 11.76 19.55
CA GLU A 383 25.16 10.43 19.50
C GLU A 383 24.15 9.41 18.97
N PHE A 384 24.61 8.53 18.09
CA PHE A 384 23.85 7.41 17.58
C PHE A 384 23.66 6.36 18.68
N ARG A 385 22.43 5.89 18.86
CA ARG A 385 22.10 4.76 19.73
C ARG A 385 21.26 3.72 19.01
N PRO A 386 21.79 2.49 18.86
CA PRO A 386 21.04 1.37 18.31
C PRO A 386 20.00 0.87 19.33
N ASP A 387 18.82 0.52 18.84
CA ASP A 387 17.65 0.16 19.63
C ASP A 387 17.35 -1.34 19.48
N THR A 388 17.45 -1.84 18.25
CA THR A 388 17.32 -3.27 17.95
C THR A 388 18.61 -4.02 18.25
N LYS A 389 18.48 -5.31 18.61
CA LYS A 389 19.64 -6.21 18.75
C LYS A 389 20.50 -6.24 17.48
N ARG A 390 19.86 -6.25 16.30
CA ARG A 390 20.54 -6.23 15.00
C ARG A 390 21.36 -4.94 14.78
N GLU A 391 20.83 -3.76 15.09
CA GLU A 391 21.61 -2.52 15.02
C GLU A 391 22.78 -2.54 16.02
N LYS A 392 22.61 -3.14 17.21
CA LYS A 392 23.68 -3.28 18.21
C LYS A 392 24.82 -4.18 17.71
N ASP A 393 24.47 -5.39 17.26
CA ASP A 393 25.43 -6.41 16.82
C ASP A 393 26.23 -5.95 15.58
N LEU A 394 25.65 -5.10 14.72
CA LEU A 394 26.25 -4.67 13.45
C LEU A 394 26.93 -3.30 13.50
N LEU A 395 26.33 -2.29 14.15
CA LEU A 395 26.82 -0.90 14.10
C LEU A 395 27.70 -0.50 15.28
N VAL A 396 27.61 -1.16 16.45
CA VAL A 396 28.46 -0.79 17.59
C VAL A 396 29.94 -1.04 17.29
N PRO A 397 30.37 -2.24 16.83
CA PRO A 397 31.79 -2.47 16.51
C PRO A 397 32.30 -1.52 15.41
N TRP A 398 31.46 -1.25 14.40
CA TRP A 398 31.79 -0.36 13.29
C TRP A 398 31.87 1.13 13.71
N VAL A 399 31.11 1.56 14.71
CA VAL A 399 31.25 2.89 15.31
C VAL A 399 32.46 2.97 16.25
N ASP A 400 32.77 1.91 17.00
CA ASP A 400 33.92 1.87 17.91
C ASP A 400 35.26 1.98 17.15
N GLU A 401 35.35 1.45 15.92
CA GLU A 401 36.49 1.65 15.01
C GLU A 401 36.77 3.13 14.66
N ASN A 402 35.72 3.93 14.52
CA ASN A 402 35.83 5.35 14.20
C ASN A 402 34.64 6.12 14.82
N PRO A 403 34.81 6.72 16.02
CA PRO A 403 33.73 7.37 16.75
C PRO A 403 33.00 8.50 16.00
N ALA A 404 33.59 9.09 14.96
CA ALA A 404 32.90 10.06 14.11
C ALA A 404 31.71 9.46 13.36
N ARG A 405 31.72 8.14 13.08
CA ARG A 405 30.60 7.41 12.49
C ARG A 405 29.35 7.44 13.37
N GLY A 406 29.53 7.49 14.70
CA GLY A 406 28.43 7.53 15.68
C GLY A 406 27.96 8.93 16.05
N ARG A 407 28.47 10.00 15.41
CA ARG A 407 28.26 11.38 15.85
C ARG A 407 27.73 12.28 14.74
N ALA A 408 26.77 13.13 15.07
CA ALA A 408 26.26 14.15 14.17
C ALA A 408 25.98 15.46 14.91
N LYS A 409 26.07 16.61 14.24
CA LYS A 409 25.74 17.92 14.79
C LYS A 409 24.36 18.38 14.31
N TRP A 410 23.59 18.98 15.21
CA TRP A 410 22.31 19.60 14.88
C TRP A 410 22.52 20.84 14.01
N THR A 411 21.66 21.02 13.01
CA THR A 411 21.53 22.28 12.28
C THR A 411 20.07 22.70 12.11
N ASN A 412 19.84 24.00 12.28
CA ASN A 412 18.58 24.69 12.06
C ASN A 412 18.49 25.33 10.66
N GLU A 413 19.53 25.16 9.83
CA GLU A 413 19.52 25.59 8.43
C GLU A 413 18.39 24.91 7.62
N ARG A 414 17.87 25.62 6.62
CA ARG A 414 16.95 25.03 5.64
C ARG A 414 17.72 24.14 4.64
N PRO A 415 17.10 23.09 4.06
CA PRO A 415 15.73 22.62 4.30
C PRO A 415 15.58 21.87 5.64
N THR A 416 14.44 22.04 6.29
CA THR A 416 14.15 21.54 7.66
C THR A 416 14.10 20.01 7.81
N VAL A 417 14.23 19.25 6.72
CA VAL A 417 14.15 17.77 6.73
C VAL A 417 15.48 17.08 7.02
N ASN A 418 16.61 17.80 6.86
CA ASN A 418 17.96 17.26 7.05
C ASN A 418 18.72 18.05 8.14
N PRO A 419 18.42 17.81 9.44
CA PRO A 419 18.99 18.56 10.56
C PRO A 419 20.30 17.96 11.10
N LEU A 420 20.79 16.82 10.58
CA LEU A 420 22.00 16.16 11.08
C LEU A 420 23.17 16.37 10.13
N VAL A 421 24.22 17.05 10.57
CA VAL A 421 25.52 17.11 9.90
C VAL A 421 26.38 15.97 10.44
N TRP A 422 26.67 14.94 9.63
CA TRP A 422 27.41 13.76 10.10
C TRP A 422 28.90 14.07 10.28
N GLU A 423 29.52 13.65 11.39
CA GLU A 423 30.95 13.95 11.63
C GLU A 423 31.90 13.13 10.73
N ALA A 424 31.47 12.00 10.18
CA ALA A 424 32.32 11.16 9.32
C ALA A 424 32.56 11.75 7.92
N ASP A 425 31.60 12.49 7.36
CA ASP A 425 31.68 13.02 5.98
C ASP A 425 31.29 14.50 5.81
N GLY A 426 30.81 15.15 6.88
CA GLY A 426 30.39 16.55 6.88
C GLY A 426 29.07 16.85 6.14
N LYS A 427 28.35 15.86 5.63
CA LYS A 427 27.11 16.07 4.86
C LYS A 427 25.86 16.09 5.73
N ARG A 428 24.76 16.60 5.17
CA ARG A 428 23.47 16.79 5.84
C ARG A 428 22.47 15.68 5.55
N TYR A 429 21.94 15.06 6.59
CA TYR A 429 21.03 13.92 6.55
C TYR A 429 19.76 14.14 7.38
N SER A 430 18.69 13.43 7.02
CA SER A 430 17.56 13.21 7.93
C SER A 430 17.89 12.11 8.94
N PRO A 431 17.26 12.09 10.14
CA PRO A 431 17.56 11.10 11.17
C PRO A 431 17.45 9.64 10.70
N SER A 432 16.47 9.33 9.85
CA SER A 432 16.32 7.97 9.30
C SER A 432 17.32 7.67 8.17
N ASN A 433 17.61 8.65 7.31
CA ASN A 433 18.53 8.42 6.19
C ASN A 433 19.97 8.20 6.66
N LEU A 434 20.40 8.88 7.73
CA LEU A 434 21.74 8.70 8.27
C LEU A 434 21.97 7.28 8.79
N VAL A 435 20.98 6.70 9.49
CA VAL A 435 21.06 5.31 9.98
C VAL A 435 21.08 4.30 8.81
N ILE A 436 20.37 4.59 7.72
CA ILE A 436 20.43 3.79 6.48
C ILE A 436 21.83 3.89 5.85
N THR A 437 22.42 5.09 5.76
CA THR A 437 23.79 5.29 5.27
C THR A 437 24.81 4.55 6.12
N MET A 438 24.73 4.64 7.45
CA MET A 438 25.61 3.90 8.38
C MET A 438 25.54 2.38 8.17
N MET A 439 24.34 1.81 7.97
CA MET A 439 24.17 0.38 7.67
C MET A 439 24.82 -0.02 6.35
N ILE A 440 24.72 0.82 5.32
CA ILE A 440 25.32 0.56 3.99
C ILE A 440 26.85 0.64 4.07
N GLU A 441 27.41 1.65 4.73
CA GLU A 441 28.87 1.79 4.90
C GLU A 441 29.48 0.75 5.84
N ALA A 442 28.68 0.16 6.74
CA ALA A 442 29.05 -1.02 7.51
C ALA A 442 28.97 -2.33 6.69
N GLY A 443 28.60 -2.27 5.41
CA GLY A 443 28.55 -3.43 4.50
C GLY A 443 27.23 -4.21 4.49
N TYR A 444 26.14 -3.64 5.02
CA TYR A 444 24.85 -4.32 5.17
C TYR A 444 23.75 -3.75 4.26
N PRO A 445 22.75 -4.57 3.85
CA PRO A 445 21.65 -4.10 3.03
C PRO A 445 20.78 -3.08 3.77
N ALA A 446 20.26 -2.10 3.02
CA ALA A 446 19.45 -1.00 3.55
C ALA A 446 18.20 -1.50 4.31
N PRO A 447 18.03 -1.15 5.60
CA PRO A 447 16.85 -1.55 6.37
C PRO A 447 15.59 -0.79 5.95
N SER A 448 14.45 -1.48 5.93
CA SER A 448 13.13 -0.86 5.75
C SER A 448 12.55 -0.34 7.08
N GLY A 449 11.81 0.76 7.04
CA GLY A 449 11.01 1.23 8.18
C GLY A 449 11.78 1.87 9.35
N VAL A 450 12.99 2.39 9.13
CA VAL A 450 13.81 2.99 10.20
C VAL A 450 13.14 4.23 10.82
N ARG A 451 12.87 4.16 12.12
CA ARG A 451 12.50 5.30 12.97
C ARG A 451 13.77 6.01 13.46
N GLY A 452 14.30 6.93 12.66
CA GLY A 452 15.59 7.58 12.95
C GLY A 452 15.57 8.54 14.13
N THR A 453 14.44 9.20 14.42
CA THR A 453 14.34 10.13 15.56
C THR A 453 14.48 9.44 16.92
N THR A 454 14.25 8.13 16.99
CA THR A 454 14.51 7.29 18.17
C THR A 454 15.91 6.64 18.15
N ARG A 455 16.84 7.17 17.35
CA ARG A 455 18.24 6.67 17.22
C ARG A 455 19.31 7.73 17.48
N TRP A 456 18.93 8.99 17.61
CA TRP A 456 19.85 10.10 17.86
C TRP A 456 19.49 10.74 19.19
N THR A 457 20.46 10.74 20.12
CA THR A 457 20.28 11.25 21.48
C THR A 457 21.13 12.49 21.74
N VAL A 458 20.60 13.43 22.51
CA VAL A 458 21.33 14.59 23.03
C VAL A 458 21.68 14.31 24.50
N GLY A 459 22.97 14.31 24.83
CA GLY A 459 23.43 14.11 26.21
C GLY A 459 23.01 12.77 26.83
N SER A 460 22.41 12.83 28.03
CA SER A 460 22.13 11.66 28.89
C SER A 460 20.90 10.84 28.49
N ASN A 461 20.84 10.42 27.22
CA ASN A 461 19.86 9.51 26.61
C ASN A 461 18.53 10.09 26.10
N GLU A 462 18.28 11.41 26.11
CA GLU A 462 17.03 11.98 25.54
C GLU A 462 17.08 11.90 24.00
N THR A 463 16.13 11.20 23.36
CA THR A 463 16.08 11.08 21.89
C THR A 463 15.40 12.28 21.23
N LEU A 464 15.64 12.50 19.94
CA LEU A 464 14.86 13.48 19.16
C LEU A 464 13.34 13.23 19.19
N SER A 465 12.90 11.99 19.41
CA SER A 465 11.47 11.70 19.59
C SER A 465 10.96 12.22 20.93
N ASP A 466 11.72 11.99 22.01
CA ASP A 466 11.34 12.42 23.36
C ASP A 466 11.31 13.94 23.47
N ILE A 467 12.31 14.63 22.90
CA ILE A 467 12.36 16.10 22.83
C ILE A 467 11.12 16.64 22.10
N ALA A 468 10.75 16.05 20.96
CA ALA A 468 9.58 16.49 20.19
C ALA A 468 8.24 16.20 20.90
N GLU A 469 8.14 15.08 21.61
CA GLU A 469 6.96 14.73 22.40
C GLU A 469 6.81 15.69 23.59
N ARG A 470 7.88 15.94 24.35
CA ARG A 470 7.91 16.94 25.43
C ARG A 470 7.53 18.34 24.95
N ILE A 471 8.09 18.82 23.82
CA ILE A 471 7.69 20.11 23.23
C ILE A 471 6.19 20.12 22.85
N THR A 472 5.66 19.00 22.36
CA THR A 472 4.23 18.91 21.99
C THR A 472 3.34 18.93 23.23
N GLU A 473 3.78 18.30 24.33
CA GLU A 473 3.09 18.27 25.62
C GLU A 473 3.18 19.62 26.35
N ASP A 474 4.34 20.27 26.39
CA ASP A 474 4.55 21.61 26.95
C ASP A 474 3.65 22.65 26.23
N ASN A 475 3.60 22.58 24.89
CA ASN A 475 2.71 23.43 24.08
C ASN A 475 1.21 23.10 24.25
N ALA A 476 0.86 21.92 24.76
CA ALA A 476 -0.52 21.57 25.10
C ALA A 476 -0.87 21.96 26.55
N GLY A 477 0.08 21.89 27.47
CA GLY A 477 -0.07 22.25 28.89
C GLY A 477 -0.10 23.76 29.14
N GLY A 478 0.63 24.55 28.36
CA GLY A 478 0.66 26.02 28.45
C GLY A 478 -0.62 26.74 27.98
N VAL A 479 -1.71 26.00 27.72
CA VAL A 479 -3.00 26.52 27.22
C VAL A 479 -4.15 26.20 28.20
N SER A 480 -3.82 25.89 29.46
CA SER A 480 -4.79 25.63 30.53
C SER A 480 -5.11 26.85 31.39
#